data_AF-A0A9X2P4T3-F1
#
_entry.id   AF-A0A9X2P4T3-F1
#
_cell.length_a   1.000
_cell.length_b   1.000
_cell.length_c   1.000
_cell.angle_alpha   90.00
_cell.angle_beta   90.00
_cell.angle_gamma   90.00
#
_symmetry.space_group_name_H-M   'P 1'
#
loop_
_entity.id
_entity.type
_entity.pdbx_description
1 polymer ?
#
loop_
_entity_poly.entity_id
_entity_poly.type
_entity_poly.pdbx_seq_one_letter_code
_entity_poly.pdbx_strand_id
1 'polypeptide(L)'
;MMTDWMDIIFKAFWCGCAAVGFAILFNSPARALFAIFLCGSLAGFLKFAVLLPHVGGGIIMASAAGAAAVGFASIPVSHWRHVPPIVISIPSVIPLIPGSFAYQTILGLISFVSHNEMEVLTKTAHDGVMTFFIILALSLGVTLPMLLFRIESVKKVNYFVPFLGNRKK
;
A
#
# COMPACT_ATOMS: atom_id res chain seq x y z
N MET A 1 26.21 7.57 4.84
CA MET A 1 26.33 6.53 3.79
C MET A 1 26.01 5.15 4.37
N MET A 2 26.88 4.51 5.15
CA MET A 2 26.60 3.16 5.69
C MET A 2 25.46 3.13 6.72
N THR A 3 25.35 4.17 7.56
CA THR A 3 24.26 4.35 8.54
C THR A 3 22.88 4.46 7.88
N ASP A 4 22.80 5.18 6.76
CA ASP A 4 21.54 5.45 6.07
C ASP A 4 20.92 4.16 5.50
N TRP A 5 21.75 3.26 4.98
CA TRP A 5 21.30 1.95 4.48
C TRP A 5 20.81 1.03 5.61
N MET A 6 21.49 1.04 6.76
CA MET A 6 21.05 0.27 7.93
C MET A 6 19.69 0.78 8.44
N ASP A 7 19.50 2.09 8.49
CA ASP A 7 18.22 2.70 8.87
C ASP A 7 17.10 2.35 7.90
N ILE A 8 17.39 2.32 6.60
CA ILE A 8 16.41 1.92 5.57
C ILE A 8 16.00 0.47 5.75
N ILE A 9 16.95 -0.44 5.94
CA ILE A 9 16.66 -1.87 6.15
C ILE A 9 15.83 -2.06 7.43
N PHE A 10 16.18 -1.35 8.49
CA PHE A 10 15.42 -1.39 9.75
C PHE A 10 13.98 -0.88 9.57
N LYS A 11 13.81 0.28 8.92
CA LYS A 11 12.47 0.83 8.61
C LYS A 11 11.67 -0.11 7.70
N ALA A 12 12.31 -0.70 6.70
CA ALA A 12 11.70 -1.68 5.80
C ALA A 12 11.20 -2.92 6.56
N PHE A 13 12.01 -3.46 7.46
CA PHE A 13 11.62 -4.58 8.31
C PHE A 13 10.36 -4.25 9.12
N TRP A 14 10.30 -3.07 9.75
CA TRP A 14 9.11 -2.63 10.50
C TRP A 14 7.90 -2.37 9.60
N CYS A 15 8.09 -1.89 8.37
CA CYS A 15 7.01 -1.82 7.39
C CYS A 15 6.45 -3.21 7.08
N GLY A 16 7.30 -4.23 6.94
CA GLY A 16 6.89 -5.62 6.82
C GLY A 16 6.06 -6.11 8.02
N CYS A 17 6.52 -5.86 9.24
CA CYS A 17 5.78 -6.20 10.46
C CYS A 17 4.43 -5.49 10.53
N ALA A 18 4.39 -4.19 10.24
CA ALA A 18 3.15 -3.41 10.19
C ALA A 18 2.18 -3.96 9.14
N ALA A 19 2.67 -4.33 7.96
CA ALA A 19 1.86 -4.94 6.90
C ALA A 19 1.23 -6.27 7.34
N VAL A 20 1.97 -7.10 8.08
CA VAL A 20 1.40 -8.34 8.68
C VAL A 20 0.30 -8.01 9.68
N GLY A 21 0.50 -7.00 10.54
CA GLY A 21 -0.53 -6.54 11.47
C GLY A 21 -1.82 -6.13 10.75
N PHE A 22 -1.71 -5.34 9.67
CA PHE A 22 -2.85 -4.97 8.83
C PHE A 22 -3.47 -6.17 8.11
N ALA A 23 -2.68 -7.14 7.69
CA ALA A 23 -3.19 -8.37 7.07
C ALA A 23 -4.06 -9.18 8.03
N ILE A 24 -3.62 -9.29 9.29
CA ILE A 24 -4.39 -9.96 10.36
C ILE A 24 -5.68 -9.17 10.62
N LEU A 25 -5.60 -7.83 10.69
CA LEU A 25 -6.77 -6.96 10.88
C LEU A 25 -7.81 -7.14 9.77
N PHE A 26 -7.37 -7.36 8.52
CA PHE A 26 -8.25 -7.65 7.38
C PHE A 26 -8.60 -9.12 7.20
N ASN A 27 -8.34 -9.98 8.20
CA ASN A 27 -8.65 -11.41 8.14
C ASN A 27 -8.03 -12.11 6.90
N SER A 28 -6.81 -11.71 6.53
CA SER A 28 -6.08 -12.35 5.43
C SER A 28 -5.65 -13.77 5.82
N PRO A 29 -5.66 -14.73 4.89
CA PRO A 29 -5.33 -16.12 5.19
C PRO A 29 -3.89 -16.24 5.69
N ALA A 30 -3.66 -17.05 6.74
CA ALA A 30 -2.36 -17.21 7.39
C ALA A 30 -1.22 -17.55 6.40
N ARG A 31 -1.51 -18.33 5.36
CA ARG A 31 -0.56 -18.69 4.30
C ARG A 31 -0.06 -17.49 3.47
N ALA A 32 -0.73 -16.35 3.49
CA ALA A 32 -0.33 -15.14 2.78
C ALA A 32 0.52 -14.19 3.65
N LEU A 33 0.56 -14.36 4.98
CA LEU A 33 1.20 -13.42 5.89
C LEU A 33 2.70 -13.25 5.61
N PHE A 34 3.41 -14.35 5.33
CA PHE A 34 4.83 -14.26 4.99
C PHE A 34 5.07 -13.53 3.65
N ALA A 35 4.19 -13.72 2.67
CA ALA A 35 4.26 -12.97 1.42
C ALA A 35 4.00 -11.47 1.64
N ILE A 36 3.04 -11.13 2.49
CA ILE A 36 2.72 -9.74 2.85
C ILE A 36 3.88 -9.08 3.61
N PHE A 37 4.54 -9.81 4.51
CA PHE A 37 5.75 -9.32 5.18
C PHE A 37 6.84 -8.92 4.18
N LEU A 38 7.12 -9.79 3.21
CA LEU A 38 8.14 -9.53 2.18
C LEU A 38 7.72 -8.37 1.27
N CYS A 39 6.46 -8.33 0.82
CA CYS A 39 5.96 -7.24 -0.01
C CYS A 39 5.96 -5.89 0.73
N GLY A 40 5.52 -5.85 1.99
CA GLY A 40 5.56 -4.65 2.83
C GLY A 40 6.98 -4.17 3.12
N SER A 41 7.91 -5.11 3.34
CA SER A 41 9.33 -4.78 3.50
C SER A 41 9.93 -4.21 2.22
N LEU A 42 9.63 -4.82 1.08
CA LEU A 42 10.06 -4.32 -0.24
C LEU A 42 9.51 -2.91 -0.51
N ALA A 43 8.24 -2.67 -0.18
CA ALA A 43 7.60 -1.37 -0.33
C ALA A 43 8.30 -0.29 0.50
N GLY A 44 8.55 -0.59 1.79
CA GLY A 44 9.27 0.29 2.69
C GLY A 44 10.69 0.57 2.21
N PHE A 45 11.43 -0.49 1.84
CA PHE A 45 12.79 -0.38 1.33
C PHE A 45 12.87 0.56 0.12
N LEU A 46 12.02 0.36 -0.88
CA LEU A 46 12.02 1.20 -2.09
C LEU A 46 11.60 2.63 -1.81
N LYS A 47 10.57 2.84 -0.97
CA LYS A 47 10.16 4.19 -0.57
C LYS A 47 11.32 4.93 0.11
N PHE A 48 11.96 4.32 1.10
CA PHE A 48 13.03 4.99 1.83
C PHE A 48 14.33 5.11 1.03
N ALA A 49 14.60 4.20 0.09
CA ALA A 49 15.71 4.32 -0.84
C ALA A 49 15.52 5.51 -1.81
N VAL A 50 14.32 5.71 -2.35
CA VAL A 50 14.03 6.87 -3.23
C VAL A 50 14.01 8.20 -2.47
N LEU A 51 13.72 8.16 -1.17
CA LEU A 51 13.80 9.32 -0.27
C LEU A 51 15.23 9.73 0.09
N LEU A 52 16.24 8.93 -0.26
CA LEU A 52 17.63 9.30 0.03
C LEU A 52 18.00 10.62 -0.66
N PRO A 53 18.80 11.49 0.00
CA PRO A 53 19.13 12.81 -0.52
C PRO A 53 19.80 12.79 -1.91
N HIS A 54 20.51 11.72 -2.24
CA HIS A 54 21.19 11.56 -3.53
C HIS A 54 20.26 11.13 -4.68
N VAL A 55 19.09 10.55 -4.38
CA VAL A 55 18.07 10.22 -5.39
C VAL A 55 17.13 11.40 -5.61
N GLY A 56 16.79 12.13 -4.54
CA GLY A 56 16.02 13.36 -4.63
C GLY A 56 14.55 13.19 -5.07
N GLY A 57 13.98 11.99 -4.95
CA GLY A 57 12.67 11.68 -5.54
C GLY A 57 11.45 12.32 -4.84
N GLY A 58 11.62 12.88 -3.64
CA GLY A 58 10.52 13.41 -2.84
C GLY A 58 9.54 12.31 -2.37
N ILE A 59 8.70 12.64 -1.38
CA ILE A 59 7.82 11.65 -0.74
C ILE A 59 6.74 11.09 -1.67
N ILE A 60 6.27 11.87 -2.65
CA ILE A 60 5.23 11.46 -3.59
C ILE A 60 5.78 10.36 -4.52
N MET A 61 6.91 10.61 -5.21
CA MET A 61 7.49 9.60 -6.11
C MET A 61 8.02 8.39 -5.34
N ALA A 62 8.59 8.60 -4.16
CA ALA A 62 9.01 7.50 -3.29
C ALA A 62 7.84 6.58 -2.89
N SER A 63 6.69 7.17 -2.54
CA SER A 63 5.48 6.41 -2.23
C SER A 63 4.94 5.69 -3.47
N ALA A 64 4.94 6.36 -4.63
CA ALA A 64 4.57 5.74 -5.91
C ALA A 64 5.46 4.53 -6.23
N ALA A 65 6.78 4.64 -6.05
CA ALA A 65 7.73 3.58 -6.33
C ALA A 65 7.51 2.35 -5.43
N GLY A 66 7.32 2.57 -4.11
CA GLY A 66 6.99 1.50 -3.17
C GLY A 66 5.67 0.80 -3.51
N ALA A 67 4.63 1.58 -3.84
CA ALA A 67 3.33 1.05 -4.25
C ALA A 67 3.38 0.27 -5.57
N ALA A 68 4.09 0.80 -6.58
CA ALA A 68 4.29 0.15 -7.86
C ALA A 68 4.99 -1.20 -7.71
N ALA A 69 6.06 -1.25 -6.90
CA ALA A 69 6.77 -2.49 -6.64
C ALA A 69 5.88 -3.54 -5.98
N VAL A 70 5.01 -3.16 -5.03
CA VAL A 70 4.01 -4.08 -4.49
C VAL A 70 3.00 -4.50 -5.53
N GLY A 71 2.50 -3.57 -6.35
CA GLY A 71 1.56 -3.90 -7.43
C GLY A 71 2.13 -4.98 -8.35
N PHE A 72 3.36 -4.80 -8.82
CA PHE A 72 4.05 -5.78 -9.67
C PHE A 72 4.37 -7.09 -8.93
N ALA A 73 4.91 -7.01 -7.69
CA ALA A 73 5.30 -8.20 -6.93
C ALA A 73 4.10 -9.03 -6.48
N SER A 74 2.96 -8.40 -6.18
CA SER A 74 1.78 -9.07 -5.68
C SER A 74 1.20 -10.08 -6.67
N ILE A 75 1.29 -9.81 -7.98
CA ILE A 75 0.73 -10.67 -9.03
C ILE A 75 1.37 -12.07 -9.03
N PRO A 76 2.68 -12.25 -9.26
CA PRO A 76 3.28 -13.58 -9.24
C PRO A 76 3.20 -14.25 -7.87
N VAL A 77 3.35 -13.49 -6.78
CA VAL A 77 3.26 -14.02 -5.41
C VAL A 77 1.85 -14.53 -5.09
N SER A 78 0.81 -13.89 -5.63
CA SER A 78 -0.57 -14.29 -5.48
C SER A 78 -0.86 -15.65 -6.14
N HIS A 79 -0.27 -15.90 -7.32
CA HIS A 79 -0.35 -17.20 -7.99
C HIS A 79 0.33 -18.29 -7.15
N TRP A 80 1.51 -18.00 -6.60
CA TRP A 80 2.22 -18.96 -5.76
C TRP A 80 1.44 -19.30 -4.48
N ARG A 81 0.87 -18.28 -3.82
CA ARG A 81 0.12 -18.44 -2.56
C ARG A 81 -1.36 -18.80 -2.75
N HIS A 82 -1.83 -18.93 -3.99
CA HIS A 82 -3.21 -19.23 -4.34
C HIS A 82 -4.21 -18.30 -3.66
N VAL A 83 -3.93 -17.00 -3.67
CA VAL A 83 -4.80 -15.94 -3.14
C VAL A 83 -4.96 -14.85 -4.19
N PRO A 84 -6.03 -14.06 -4.17
CA PRO A 84 -6.13 -12.88 -5.03
C PRO A 84 -5.00 -11.87 -4.74
N PRO A 85 -4.41 -11.19 -5.75
CA PRO A 85 -3.33 -10.21 -5.54
C PRO A 85 -3.67 -9.11 -4.53
N ILE A 86 -4.93 -8.69 -4.50
CA ILE A 86 -5.43 -7.63 -3.62
C ILE A 86 -5.29 -7.97 -2.12
N VAL A 87 -5.34 -9.26 -1.77
CA VAL A 87 -5.13 -9.76 -0.40
C VAL A 87 -3.70 -9.53 0.06
N ILE A 88 -2.74 -9.50 -0.88
CA ILE A 88 -1.34 -9.22 -0.58
C ILE A 88 -1.05 -7.72 -0.69
N SER A 89 -1.54 -7.06 -1.74
CA SER A 89 -1.14 -5.69 -2.07
C SER A 89 -1.67 -4.64 -1.09
N ILE A 90 -2.94 -4.72 -0.68
CA ILE A 90 -3.54 -3.74 0.25
C ILE A 90 -2.79 -3.67 1.58
N PRO A 91 -2.66 -4.76 2.37
CA PRO A 91 -1.99 -4.70 3.67
C PRO A 91 -0.51 -4.32 3.54
N SER A 92 0.15 -4.68 2.43
CA SER A 92 1.56 -4.33 2.18
C SER A 92 1.79 -2.83 1.98
N VAL A 93 0.82 -2.08 1.46
CA VAL A 93 0.98 -0.67 1.08
C VAL A 93 0.51 0.28 2.19
N ILE A 94 -0.34 -0.18 3.12
CA ILE A 94 -0.85 0.65 4.21
C ILE A 94 0.24 1.31 5.06
N PRO A 95 1.36 0.64 5.41
CA PRO A 95 2.45 1.29 6.17
C PRO A 95 3.07 2.50 5.46
N LEU A 96 2.83 2.67 4.15
CA LEU A 96 3.34 3.79 3.38
C LEU A 96 2.40 5.01 3.41
N ILE A 97 1.18 4.89 3.93
CA ILE A 97 0.21 5.98 4.00
C ILE A 97 0.76 7.11 4.89
N PRO A 98 0.70 8.38 4.44
CA PRO A 98 1.26 9.53 5.15
C PRO A 98 0.36 9.98 6.31
N GLY A 99 0.19 9.14 7.33
CA GLY A 99 -0.69 9.40 8.46
C GLY A 99 -0.33 10.67 9.25
N SER A 100 0.95 11.02 9.33
CA SER A 100 1.40 12.23 10.03
C SER A 100 0.97 13.53 9.33
N PHE A 101 1.01 13.57 8.00
CA PHE A 101 0.53 14.72 7.22
C PHE A 101 -0.99 14.81 7.33
N ALA A 102 -1.69 13.68 7.17
CA ALA A 102 -3.14 13.64 7.30
C ALA A 102 -3.63 14.11 8.69
N TYR A 103 -2.96 13.65 9.75
CA TYR A 103 -3.27 14.05 11.11
C TYR A 103 -3.02 15.54 11.35
N GLN A 104 -1.89 16.08 10.86
CA GLN A 104 -1.58 17.51 10.95
C GLN A 104 -2.58 18.36 10.18
N THR A 105 -3.07 17.91 9.03
CA THR A 105 -4.14 18.61 8.31
C THR A 105 -5.40 18.73 9.17
N ILE A 106 -5.83 17.66 9.83
CA ILE A 106 -7.03 17.69 10.68
C ILE A 106 -6.83 18.63 11.86
N LEU A 107 -5.70 18.53 12.58
CA LEU A 107 -5.40 19.42 13.70
C LEU A 107 -5.31 20.89 13.28
N GLY A 108 -4.69 21.15 12.13
CA GLY A 108 -4.57 22.49 11.57
C GLY A 108 -5.93 23.10 11.22
N LEU A 109 -6.85 22.30 10.65
CA LEU A 109 -8.24 22.74 10.41
C LEU A 109 -8.98 23.07 11.71
N ILE A 110 -8.86 22.23 12.74
CA ILE A 110 -9.48 22.47 14.05
C ILE A 110 -8.93 23.76 14.68
N SER A 111 -7.61 23.95 14.62
CA SER A 111 -6.96 25.14 15.16
C SER A 111 -7.36 26.41 14.40
N PHE A 112 -7.47 26.33 13.07
CA PHE A 112 -7.92 27.44 12.23
C PHE A 112 -9.34 27.87 12.58
N VAL A 113 -10.26 26.93 12.78
CA VAL A 113 -11.64 27.25 13.21
C VAL A 113 -11.66 27.97 14.57
N SER A 114 -10.72 27.65 15.46
CA SER A 114 -10.69 28.19 16.83
C SER A 114 -10.01 29.56 16.95
N HIS A 115 -8.91 29.79 16.21
CA HIS A 115 -8.06 30.98 16.37
C HIS A 115 -7.99 31.86 15.12
N ASN A 116 -8.49 31.40 13.97
CA ASN A 116 -8.54 32.12 12.69
C ASN A 116 -7.19 32.68 12.20
N GLU A 117 -6.10 31.94 12.47
CA GLU A 117 -4.74 32.31 12.09
C GLU A 117 -4.39 31.85 10.66
N MET A 118 -4.00 32.80 9.79
CA MET A 118 -3.70 32.51 8.38
C MET A 118 -2.43 31.66 8.19
N GLU A 119 -1.46 31.75 9.10
CA GLU A 119 -0.25 30.91 9.05
C GLU A 119 -0.57 29.42 9.27
N VAL A 120 -1.52 29.13 10.15
CA VAL A 120 -2.01 27.76 10.36
C VAL A 120 -2.67 27.23 9.10
N LEU A 121 -3.43 28.07 8.38
CA LEU A 121 -4.12 27.68 7.16
C LEU A 121 -3.15 27.28 6.03
N THR A 122 -2.06 28.03 5.82
CA THR A 122 -1.11 27.72 4.74
C THR A 122 -0.37 26.40 4.99
N LYS A 123 0.06 26.16 6.23
CA LYS A 123 0.67 24.87 6.63
C LYS A 123 -0.32 23.71 6.47
N THR A 124 -1.55 23.91 6.93
CA THR A 124 -2.64 22.92 6.82
C THR A 124 -2.91 22.56 5.37
N ALA A 125 -2.99 23.56 4.49
CA ALA A 125 -3.20 23.38 3.06
C ALA A 125 -2.05 22.58 2.43
N HIS A 126 -0.80 22.91 2.76
CA HIS A 126 0.37 22.16 2.29
C HIS A 126 0.29 20.68 2.70
N ASP A 127 0.07 20.38 3.98
CA ASP A 127 0.00 19.01 4.47
C ASP A 127 -1.18 18.23 3.88
N GLY A 128 -2.31 18.92 3.65
CA GLY A 128 -3.49 18.34 3.02
C GLY A 128 -3.24 17.99 1.55
N VAL A 129 -2.62 18.89 0.80
CA VAL A 129 -2.23 18.68 -0.60
C VAL A 129 -1.20 17.55 -0.71
N MET A 130 -0.20 17.53 0.17
CA MET A 130 0.79 16.45 0.21
C MET A 130 0.14 15.10 0.49
N THR A 131 -0.75 15.02 1.48
CA THR A 131 -1.51 13.81 1.81
C THR A 131 -2.29 13.31 0.60
N PHE A 132 -3.03 14.21 -0.07
CA PHE A 132 -3.83 13.89 -1.25
C PHE A 132 -2.98 13.30 -2.38
N PHE A 133 -1.88 13.96 -2.75
CA PHE A 133 -1.01 13.47 -3.82
C PHE A 133 -0.30 12.16 -3.49
N ILE A 134 0.11 11.97 -2.23
CA ILE A 134 0.71 10.69 -1.82
C ILE A 134 -0.31 9.56 -1.90
N ILE A 135 -1.55 9.75 -1.44
CA ILE A 135 -2.60 8.72 -1.53
C ILE A 135 -2.93 8.42 -3.00
N LEU A 136 -3.03 9.45 -3.85
CA LEU A 136 -3.19 9.25 -5.30
C LEU A 136 -2.03 8.44 -5.89
N ALA A 137 -0.80 8.79 -5.55
CA ALA A 137 0.40 8.09 -6.01
C ALA A 137 0.42 6.62 -5.56
N LEU A 138 0.04 6.33 -4.31
CA LEU A 138 -0.09 4.97 -3.80
C LEU A 138 -1.18 4.20 -4.56
N SER A 139 -2.36 4.81 -4.74
CA SER A 139 -3.48 4.20 -5.47
C SER A 139 -3.11 3.85 -6.91
N LEU A 140 -2.51 4.79 -7.64
CA LEU A 140 -2.07 4.58 -9.01
C LEU A 140 -0.93 3.55 -9.08
N GLY A 141 0.03 3.60 -8.17
CA GLY A 141 1.15 2.67 -8.10
C GLY A 141 0.68 1.22 -7.97
N VAL A 142 -0.26 0.93 -7.07
CA VAL A 142 -0.80 -0.43 -6.91
C VAL A 142 -1.68 -0.84 -8.09
N THR A 143 -2.52 0.08 -8.56
CA THR A 143 -3.58 -0.24 -9.54
C THR A 143 -3.03 -0.45 -10.95
N LEU A 144 -2.00 0.31 -11.37
CA LEU A 144 -1.44 0.21 -12.73
C LEU A 144 -0.96 -1.22 -13.08
N PRO A 145 -0.12 -1.90 -12.27
CA PRO A 145 0.25 -3.28 -12.52
C PRO A 145 -0.97 -4.21 -12.53
N MET A 146 -1.88 -4.04 -11.57
CA MET A 146 -3.07 -4.88 -11.48
C MET A 146 -3.96 -4.77 -12.71
N LEU A 147 -4.10 -3.59 -13.31
CA LEU A 147 -4.88 -3.40 -14.54
C LEU A 147 -4.19 -3.97 -15.76
N LEU A 148 -2.88 -3.75 -15.91
CA LEU A 148 -2.12 -4.23 -17.06
C LEU A 148 -2.13 -5.76 -17.16
N PHE A 149 -1.94 -6.47 -16.05
CA PHE A 149 -1.87 -7.93 -16.04
C PHE A 149 -3.22 -8.63 -15.87
N ARG A 150 -4.30 -7.92 -15.51
CA ARG A 150 -5.65 -8.52 -15.38
C ARG A 150 -6.26 -8.91 -16.72
N ILE A 151 -5.83 -8.30 -17.83
CA ILE A 151 -6.43 -8.48 -19.16
C ILE A 151 -6.19 -9.91 -19.69
N GLU A 152 -5.16 -10.61 -19.21
CA GLU A 152 -4.81 -11.95 -19.71
C GLU A 152 -5.45 -13.13 -18.95
N SER A 153 -6.19 -12.88 -17.86
CA SER A 153 -6.72 -13.95 -16.99
C SER A 153 -8.25 -14.07 -17.02
N VAL A 154 -8.86 -14.14 -18.22
CA VAL A 154 -10.20 -14.72 -18.35
C VAL A 154 -10.05 -16.24 -18.28
N LYS A 155 -9.92 -16.77 -17.06
CA LYS A 155 -10.12 -18.20 -16.82
C LYS A 155 -11.58 -18.50 -17.14
N LYS A 156 -11.86 -19.19 -18.25
CA LYS A 156 -13.21 -19.67 -18.59
C LYS A 156 -13.82 -20.36 -17.38
N VAL A 157 -14.79 -19.71 -16.74
CA VAL A 157 -15.63 -20.32 -15.73
C VAL A 157 -16.58 -21.23 -16.49
N ASN A 158 -16.28 -22.53 -16.52
CA ASN A 158 -17.28 -23.53 -16.90
C ASN A 158 -18.32 -23.56 -15.78
N TYR A 159 -19.49 -22.99 -16.03
CA TYR A 159 -20.68 -23.18 -15.20
C TYR A 159 -21.12 -24.64 -15.27
N PHE A 160 -20.42 -25.52 -14.57
CA PHE A 160 -20.92 -26.87 -14.30
C PHE A 160 -21.88 -26.77 -13.12
N VAL A 161 -23.14 -26.45 -13.42
CA VAL A 161 -24.24 -26.51 -12.46
C VAL A 161 -24.57 -27.99 -12.29
N PRO A 162 -24.23 -28.65 -11.16
CA PRO A 162 -24.56 -30.05 -10.99
C PRO A 162 -26.04 -30.13 -10.63
N PHE A 163 -26.82 -30.69 -11.56
CA PHE A 163 -27.95 -31.56 -11.32
C PHE A 163 -28.83 -31.25 -10.09
N LEU A 164 -30.01 -30.68 -10.38
CA LEU A 164 -31.25 -31.03 -9.70
C LEU A 164 -31.45 -32.56 -9.78
N GLY A 165 -30.86 -33.27 -8.83
CA GLY A 165 -30.97 -34.72 -8.65
C GLY A 165 -32.18 -35.08 -7.80
N ASN A 166 -33.34 -35.17 -8.47
CA ASN A 166 -34.35 -36.21 -8.28
C ASN A 166 -34.67 -36.65 -6.83
N ARG A 167 -35.65 -35.98 -6.18
CA ARG A 167 -36.39 -36.59 -5.06
C ARG A 167 -37.32 -37.66 -5.62
N LYS A 168 -36.87 -38.92 -5.65
CA LYS A 168 -37.78 -40.06 -5.74
C LYS A 168 -38.49 -40.25 -4.39
N LYS A 169 -39.82 -40.18 -4.44
CA LYS A 169 -40.72 -40.86 -3.49
C LYS A 169 -40.78 -42.34 -3.85
#